data_AF-A0A952AG27-F1
#
_entry.id   AF-A0A952AG27-F1
#
_cell.length_a   1.000
_cell.length_b   1.000
_cell.length_c   1.000
_cell.angle_alpha   90.00
_cell.angle_beta   90.00
_cell.angle_gamma   90.00
#
_symmetry.space_group_name_H-M   'P 1'
#
loop_
_entity.id
_entity.type
_entity.pdbx_description
1 polymer ?
#
loop_
_entity_poly.entity_id
_entity_poly.type
_entity_poly.pdbx_seq_one_letter_code
_entity_poly.pdbx_strand_id
1 'polypeptide(L)'
;NYVGVKVAGSYAFLGYADKYISYKNNIVQKTRNLSFNTNIWELSISGEFNFFRFQPGFEEYRFTPYVSLGAGIFSYDPYAYLYGEKYFLRPLGTEGQQDKVHYPNLKPYGTMAISFPVGFGMKYSLNEKINVFGEIVYRFTNTDYLDDVSGNYAPDAFPLNPNGTPSVGFLLQDRSYEYGTPIGIKGIVSKKIVL
;
A
#
# COMPACT_ATOMS: atom_id res chain seq x y z
N ASN A 1 0.28 -35.53 -2.62
CA ASN A 1 1.07 -34.85 -1.56
C ASN A 1 0.21 -33.87 -0.77
N TYR A 2 0.41 -33.81 0.55
CA TYR A 2 -0.33 -32.92 1.46
C TYR A 2 0.35 -31.58 1.69
N VAL A 3 1.66 -31.48 1.43
CA VAL A 3 2.44 -30.25 1.64
C VAL A 3 3.08 -29.84 0.32
N GLY A 4 3.18 -28.53 0.11
CA GLY A 4 3.87 -27.90 -1.02
C GLY A 4 4.65 -26.67 -0.59
N VAL A 5 5.51 -26.19 -1.49
CA VAL A 5 6.22 -24.91 -1.36
C VAL A 5 5.86 -24.05 -2.57
N LYS A 6 5.51 -22.79 -2.32
CA LYS A 6 5.22 -21.80 -3.35
C LYS A 6 6.24 -20.66 -3.26
N VAL A 7 6.84 -20.32 -4.40
CA VAL A 7 7.64 -19.11 -4.58
C VAL A 7 6.88 -18.23 -5.56
N ALA A 8 6.64 -16.98 -5.19
CA ALA A 8 5.85 -16.05 -6.01
C ALA A 8 6.53 -14.69 -6.11
N GLY A 9 6.62 -14.17 -7.34
CA GLY A 9 6.94 -12.78 -7.65
C GLY A 9 5.66 -12.08 -8.12
N SER A 10 5.29 -10.96 -7.49
CA SER A 10 4.08 -10.21 -7.80
C SER A 10 4.41 -8.75 -8.13
N TYR A 11 3.70 -8.20 -9.12
CA TYR A 11 3.68 -6.77 -9.40
C TYR A 11 2.25 -6.26 -9.22
N ALA A 12 2.07 -5.19 -8.46
CA ALA A 12 0.79 -4.54 -8.26
C ALA A 12 0.93 -3.03 -8.40
N PHE A 13 -0.03 -2.42 -9.07
CA PHE A 13 -0.21 -0.98 -9.07
C PHE A 13 -1.37 -0.65 -8.13
N LEU A 14 -1.09 0.08 -7.06
CA LEU A 14 -2.11 0.56 -6.13
C LEU A 14 -2.26 2.06 -6.30
N GLY A 15 -3.51 2.53 -6.24
CA GLY A 15 -3.81 3.95 -6.27
C GLY A 15 -5.08 4.23 -5.50
N TYR A 16 -5.11 5.40 -4.86
CA TYR A 16 -6.26 5.89 -4.13
C TYR A 16 -6.39 7.39 -4.33
N ALA A 17 -7.62 7.88 -4.40
CA ALA A 17 -7.88 9.32 -4.41
C ALA A 17 -9.19 9.64 -3.68
N ASP A 18 -9.11 10.58 -2.75
CA ASP A 18 -10.23 11.04 -1.92
C ASP A 18 -11.42 11.55 -2.77
N LYS A 19 -11.14 12.04 -3.99
CA LYS A 19 -12.16 12.52 -4.93
C LYS A 19 -13.24 11.48 -5.26
N TYR A 20 -12.90 10.18 -5.22
CA TYR A 20 -13.81 9.09 -5.56
C TYR A 20 -14.71 8.65 -4.38
N ILE A 21 -14.51 9.22 -3.19
CA ILE A 21 -15.31 8.88 -2.00
C ILE A 21 -16.69 9.57 -2.08
N SER A 22 -17.72 8.86 -1.59
CA SER A 22 -19.09 9.38 -1.48
C SER A 22 -19.21 10.48 -0.42
N TYR A 23 -19.86 11.59 -0.79
CA TYR A 23 -20.04 12.78 0.06
C TYR A 23 -20.82 12.49 1.35
N LYS A 24 -21.72 11.50 1.34
CA LYS A 24 -22.72 11.32 2.40
C LYS A 24 -22.11 10.96 3.76
N ASN A 25 -20.91 10.37 3.78
CA ASN A 25 -20.29 9.83 4.98
C ASN A 25 -18.88 10.39 5.29
N ASN A 26 -18.25 11.14 4.38
CA ASN A 26 -16.81 11.46 4.48
C ASN A 26 -16.43 12.84 3.89
N ILE A 27 -17.11 13.91 4.36
CA ILE A 27 -16.89 15.30 3.89
C ILE A 27 -15.43 15.75 4.09
N VAL A 28 -14.81 15.41 5.22
CA VAL A 28 -13.44 15.81 5.55
C VAL A 28 -12.42 15.22 4.57
N GLN A 29 -12.53 13.93 4.24
CA GLN A 29 -11.62 13.27 3.29
C GLN A 29 -11.75 13.90 1.91
N LYS A 30 -12.97 14.16 1.46
CA LYS A 30 -13.20 14.77 0.16
C LYS A 30 -12.65 16.20 0.06
N THR A 31 -12.78 16.97 1.14
CA THR A 31 -12.22 18.32 1.24
C THR A 31 -10.69 18.27 1.23
N ARG A 32 -10.08 17.27 1.88
CA ARG A 32 -8.61 17.06 1.91
C ARG A 32 -8.01 16.76 0.54
N ASN A 33 -8.73 16.02 -0.30
CA ASN A 33 -8.37 15.70 -1.68
C ASN A 33 -7.02 14.97 -1.86
N LEU A 34 -6.61 14.11 -0.93
CA LEU A 34 -5.35 13.37 -1.10
C LEU A 34 -5.48 12.32 -2.20
N SER A 35 -4.37 12.08 -2.87
CA SER A 35 -4.24 11.00 -3.83
C SER A 35 -2.82 10.47 -3.80
N PHE A 36 -2.68 9.16 -3.82
CA PHE A 36 -1.39 8.51 -3.97
C PHE A 36 -1.50 7.38 -4.98
N ASN A 37 -0.36 7.03 -5.56
CA ASN A 37 -0.18 5.87 -6.41
C ASN A 37 1.13 5.22 -6.00
N THR A 38 1.21 3.90 -5.98
CA THR A 38 2.43 3.18 -5.64
C THR A 38 2.56 1.93 -6.48
N ASN A 39 3.77 1.69 -6.96
CA ASN A 39 4.13 0.43 -7.58
C ASN A 39 4.67 -0.49 -6.51
N ILE A 40 4.13 -1.70 -6.43
CA ILE A 40 4.55 -2.71 -5.48
C ILE A 40 5.15 -3.89 -6.24
N TRP A 41 6.39 -4.20 -5.88
CA TRP A 41 7.06 -5.43 -6.29
C TRP A 41 7.23 -6.30 -5.06
N GLU A 42 6.71 -7.52 -5.08
CA GLU A 42 6.78 -8.45 -3.96
C GLU A 42 7.44 -9.75 -4.40
N LEU A 43 8.36 -10.24 -3.56
CA LEU A 43 8.88 -11.61 -3.64
C LEU A 43 8.49 -12.33 -2.35
N SER A 44 7.88 -13.50 -2.47
CA SER A 44 7.40 -14.26 -1.32
C SER A 44 7.69 -15.76 -1.44
N ILE A 45 7.85 -16.39 -0.28
CA ILE A 45 7.89 -17.84 -0.13
C ILE A 45 6.79 -18.26 0.84
N SER A 46 6.06 -19.32 0.51
CA SER A 46 4.97 -19.83 1.34
C SER A 46 5.00 -21.35 1.39
N GLY A 47 4.72 -21.89 2.57
CA GLY A 47 4.32 -23.28 2.72
C GLY A 47 2.84 -23.43 2.40
N GLU A 48 2.48 -24.51 1.71
CA GLU A 48 1.11 -24.83 1.37
C GLU A 48 0.70 -26.16 2.00
N PHE A 49 -0.48 -26.19 2.62
CA PHE A 49 -1.07 -27.40 3.15
C PHE A 49 -2.38 -27.69 2.41
N ASN A 50 -2.39 -28.81 1.68
CA ASN A 50 -3.56 -29.33 0.98
C ASN A 50 -4.36 -30.21 1.95
N PHE A 51 -5.65 -29.91 2.14
CA PHE A 51 -6.50 -30.70 3.03
C PHE A 51 -6.76 -32.11 2.49
N PHE A 52 -6.90 -32.24 1.17
CA PHE A 52 -7.04 -33.53 0.50
C PHE A 52 -5.75 -33.92 -0.21
N ARG A 53 -5.54 -35.23 -0.34
CA ARG A 53 -4.41 -35.76 -1.11
C ARG A 53 -4.56 -35.31 -2.56
N PHE A 54 -3.62 -34.49 -3.02
CA PHE A 54 -3.58 -34.05 -4.42
C PHE A 54 -2.55 -34.86 -5.20
N GLN A 55 -3.00 -35.52 -6.26
CA GLN A 55 -2.15 -36.32 -7.15
C GLN A 55 -2.64 -36.18 -8.59
N PRO A 56 -1.94 -35.39 -9.43
CA PRO A 56 -2.27 -35.27 -10.84
C PRO A 56 -2.31 -36.64 -11.53
N GLY A 57 -3.31 -36.87 -12.38
CA GLY A 57 -3.50 -38.13 -13.11
C GLY A 57 -4.44 -39.14 -12.48
N PHE A 58 -4.86 -38.93 -11.24
CA PHE A 58 -5.84 -39.78 -10.57
C PHE A 58 -7.14 -39.00 -10.40
N GLU A 59 -8.22 -39.49 -11.00
CA GLU A 59 -9.51 -38.80 -11.04
C GLU A 59 -10.07 -38.54 -9.63
N GLU A 60 -9.78 -39.44 -8.69
CA GLU A 60 -10.18 -39.34 -7.28
C GLU A 60 -9.40 -38.27 -6.47
N TYR A 61 -8.23 -37.83 -6.97
CA TYR A 61 -7.32 -36.89 -6.29
C TYR A 61 -7.12 -35.58 -7.07
N ARG A 62 -8.08 -35.25 -7.94
CA ARG A 62 -8.03 -34.08 -8.81
C ARG A 62 -8.36 -32.77 -8.13
N PHE A 63 -8.91 -32.78 -6.92
CA PHE A 63 -9.35 -31.57 -6.21
C PHE A 63 -8.78 -31.51 -4.79
N THR A 64 -8.31 -30.35 -4.38
CA THR A 64 -7.96 -30.10 -2.98
C THR A 64 -8.12 -28.63 -2.62
N PRO A 65 -8.84 -28.29 -1.53
CA PRO A 65 -8.68 -27.00 -0.89
C PRO A 65 -7.32 -26.96 -0.19
N TYR A 66 -6.71 -25.77 -0.12
CA TYR A 66 -5.45 -25.58 0.56
C TYR A 66 -5.40 -24.26 1.31
N VAL A 67 -4.55 -24.22 2.33
CA VAL A 67 -4.12 -22.99 2.98
C VAL A 67 -2.64 -22.76 2.70
N SER A 68 -2.24 -21.50 2.65
CA SER A 68 -0.84 -21.11 2.52
C SER A 68 -0.45 -20.11 3.60
N LEU A 69 0.73 -20.27 4.17
CA LEU A 69 1.33 -19.32 5.09
C LEU A 69 2.77 -19.05 4.65
N GLY A 70 3.15 -17.79 4.60
CA GLY A 70 4.46 -17.41 4.12
C GLY A 70 5.01 -16.11 4.69
N ALA A 71 6.15 -15.75 4.14
CA ALA A 71 6.80 -14.47 4.35
C ALA A 71 7.27 -13.93 3.00
N GLY A 72 7.19 -12.62 2.85
CA GLY A 72 7.61 -11.92 1.65
C GLY A 72 8.32 -10.61 1.99
N ILE A 73 9.06 -10.12 1.02
CA ILE A 73 9.61 -8.77 1.01
C ILE A 73 8.97 -8.05 -0.16
N PHE A 74 8.56 -6.81 0.07
CA PHE A 74 8.01 -5.98 -0.98
C PHE A 74 8.65 -4.61 -0.98
N SER A 75 8.83 -4.06 -2.17
CA SER A 75 9.21 -2.66 -2.39
C SER A 75 7.98 -1.86 -2.80
N TYR A 76 7.91 -0.62 -2.33
CA TYR A 76 6.82 0.31 -2.62
C TYR A 76 7.40 1.70 -2.81
N ASP A 77 6.87 2.46 -3.77
CA ASP A 77 7.32 3.83 -4.07
C ASP A 77 6.10 4.73 -4.31
N PRO A 78 5.55 5.35 -3.24
CA PRO A 78 4.37 6.18 -3.34
C PRO A 78 4.69 7.51 -4.02
N TYR A 79 3.80 7.92 -4.93
CA TYR A 79 3.89 9.15 -5.71
C TYR A 79 2.51 9.76 -5.94
N ALA A 80 2.47 11.07 -6.14
CA ALA A 80 1.27 11.82 -6.48
C ALA A 80 1.53 12.73 -7.69
N TYR A 81 0.44 13.18 -8.33
CA TYR A 81 0.51 14.17 -9.39
C TYR A 81 0.08 15.54 -8.87
N LEU A 82 0.90 16.54 -9.14
CA LEU A 82 0.59 17.95 -8.88
C LEU A 82 0.75 18.72 -10.18
N TYR A 83 -0.31 19.39 -10.65
CA TYR A 83 -0.34 20.12 -11.94
C TYR A 83 0.11 19.28 -13.16
N GLY A 84 -0.13 17.97 -13.14
CA GLY A 84 0.27 17.06 -14.22
C GLY A 84 1.69 16.48 -14.08
N GLU A 85 2.50 17.02 -13.18
CA GLU A 85 3.85 16.54 -12.89
C GLU A 85 3.86 15.48 -11.79
N LYS A 86 4.70 14.44 -11.98
CA LYS A 86 4.83 13.33 -11.02
C LYS A 86 5.84 13.69 -9.93
N TYR A 87 5.39 13.61 -8.68
CA TYR A 87 6.24 13.80 -7.51
C TYR A 87 6.24 12.56 -6.62
N PHE A 88 7.44 12.08 -6.29
CA PHE A 88 7.59 11.03 -5.28
C PHE A 88 7.34 11.62 -3.90
N LEU A 89 6.54 10.94 -3.09
CA LEU A 89 6.12 11.47 -1.81
C LEU A 89 7.18 11.28 -0.72
N ARG A 90 7.93 10.18 -0.76
CA ARG A 90 9.00 9.87 0.21
C ARG A 90 10.08 10.96 0.30
N PRO A 91 10.67 11.47 -0.80
CA PRO A 91 11.65 12.55 -0.72
C PRO A 91 11.05 13.88 -0.24
N LEU A 92 9.74 14.07 -0.42
CA LEU A 92 9.05 15.27 0.05
C LEU A 92 8.75 15.20 1.54
N GLY A 93 8.54 14.00 2.10
CA GLY A 93 8.29 13.78 3.52
C GLY A 93 7.08 14.59 4.01
N THR A 94 5.94 14.42 3.35
CA THR A 94 4.66 15.17 3.52
C THR A 94 4.16 15.30 4.96
N GLU A 95 4.63 14.46 5.89
CA GLU A 95 4.34 14.53 7.34
C GLU A 95 5.49 15.12 8.18
N GLY A 96 6.44 15.82 7.56
CA GLY A 96 7.60 16.43 8.25
C GLY A 96 8.78 15.48 8.49
N GLN A 97 8.81 14.33 7.82
CA GLN A 97 9.84 13.29 8.02
C GLN A 97 11.26 13.74 7.62
N GLN A 98 11.35 14.72 6.73
CA GLN A 98 12.60 15.32 6.24
C GLN A 98 13.11 16.42 7.18
N ASP A 99 12.23 17.04 7.98
CA ASP A 99 12.58 18.18 8.81
C ASP A 99 13.03 17.75 10.21
N LYS A 100 14.35 17.68 10.39
CA LYS A 100 14.98 17.36 11.68
C LYS A 100 15.01 18.51 12.68
N VAL A 101 14.68 19.73 12.27
CA VAL A 101 14.67 20.91 13.13
C VAL A 101 13.36 20.95 13.91
N HIS A 102 12.22 20.87 13.20
CA HIS A 102 10.91 20.89 13.84
C HIS A 102 10.44 19.50 14.27
N TYR A 103 10.90 18.44 13.62
CA TYR A 103 10.49 17.05 13.87
C TYR A 103 11.69 16.09 14.00
N PRO A 104 12.57 16.26 15.01
CA PRO A 104 13.80 15.47 15.15
C PRO A 104 13.55 13.96 15.27
N ASN A 105 12.40 13.57 15.83
CA ASN A 105 12.04 12.17 16.09
C ASN A 105 11.39 11.46 14.89
N LEU A 106 10.92 12.18 13.87
CA LEU A 106 10.30 11.56 12.68
C LEU A 106 11.39 11.05 11.74
N LYS A 107 11.31 9.78 11.35
CA LYS A 107 12.27 9.16 10.43
C LYS A 107 11.61 9.00 9.06
N PRO A 108 12.35 9.25 7.95
CA PRO A 108 11.90 8.85 6.63
C PRO A 108 11.61 7.34 6.60
N TYR A 109 10.49 6.96 5.99
CA TYR A 109 10.15 5.54 5.81
C TYR A 109 10.97 4.91 4.68
N GLY A 110 11.19 3.60 4.78
CA GLY A 110 12.03 2.85 3.83
C GLY A 110 11.37 2.60 2.47
N THR A 111 12.15 2.02 1.55
CA THR A 111 11.71 1.60 0.20
C THR A 111 11.22 0.15 0.16
N MET A 112 11.40 -0.58 1.25
CA MET A 112 11.08 -2.00 1.38
C MET A 112 10.42 -2.29 2.73
N ALA A 113 9.54 -3.27 2.76
CA ALA A 113 8.89 -3.78 3.95
C ALA A 113 8.66 -5.29 3.84
N ILE A 114 8.28 -5.91 4.95
CA ILE A 114 8.00 -7.35 5.03
C ILE A 114 6.48 -7.55 5.00
N SER A 115 6.04 -8.56 4.26
CA SER A 115 4.67 -9.06 4.23
C SER A 115 4.59 -10.48 4.80
N PHE A 116 3.49 -10.80 5.45
CA PHE A 116 3.14 -12.16 5.85
C PHE A 116 1.86 -12.56 5.12
N PRO A 117 1.98 -13.20 3.93
CA PRO A 117 0.82 -13.68 3.19
C PRO A 117 0.19 -14.90 3.88
N VAL A 118 -1.12 -14.82 4.11
CA VAL A 118 -1.99 -15.92 4.52
C VAL A 118 -3.01 -16.11 3.41
N GLY A 119 -3.06 -17.32 2.85
CA GLY A 119 -3.89 -17.63 1.71
C GLY A 119 -4.81 -18.82 1.95
N PHE A 120 -5.95 -18.78 1.29
CA PHE A 120 -6.85 -19.91 1.13
C PHE A 120 -7.15 -20.08 -0.36
N GLY A 121 -7.12 -21.30 -0.85
CA GLY A 121 -7.35 -21.56 -2.26
C GLY A 121 -7.87 -22.95 -2.54
N MET A 122 -8.17 -23.18 -3.81
CA MET A 122 -8.63 -24.44 -4.36
C MET A 122 -7.77 -24.80 -5.55
N LYS A 123 -7.25 -26.03 -5.57
CA LYS A 123 -6.52 -26.61 -6.72
C LYS A 123 -7.38 -27.64 -7.39
N TYR A 124 -7.33 -27.64 -8.71
CA TYR A 124 -7.99 -28.62 -9.56
C TYR A 124 -7.05 -29.10 -10.67
N SER A 125 -6.89 -30.41 -10.78
CA SER A 125 -6.13 -31.05 -11.84
C SER A 125 -7.03 -31.24 -13.06
N LEU A 126 -6.64 -30.61 -14.18
CA LEU A 126 -7.30 -30.85 -15.47
C LEU A 126 -6.81 -32.18 -16.03
N ASN A 127 -5.48 -32.33 -16.12
CA ASN A 127 -4.77 -33.52 -16.61
C ASN A 127 -3.53 -33.77 -15.75
N GLU A 128 -2.81 -34.86 -15.99
CA GLU A 128 -1.53 -35.21 -15.32
C GLU A 128 -0.48 -34.08 -15.28
N LYS A 129 -0.52 -33.17 -16.25
CA LYS A 129 0.48 -32.11 -16.44
C LYS A 129 -0.04 -30.71 -16.13
N ILE A 130 -1.35 -30.51 -16.11
CA ILE A 130 -1.96 -29.17 -16.03
C ILE A 130 -2.90 -29.12 -14.84
N ASN A 131 -2.63 -28.19 -13.94
CA ASN A 131 -3.45 -27.88 -12.78
C ASN A 131 -3.85 -26.42 -12.85
N VAL A 132 -5.11 -26.14 -12.51
CA VAL A 132 -5.63 -24.79 -12.32
C VAL A 132 -5.90 -24.59 -10.84
N PHE A 133 -5.80 -23.35 -10.38
CA PHE A 133 -6.11 -23.03 -8.99
C PHE A 133 -6.65 -21.62 -8.89
N GLY A 134 -7.45 -21.39 -7.86
CA GLY A 134 -7.89 -20.06 -7.45
C GLY A 134 -7.49 -19.85 -6.00
N GLU A 135 -7.00 -18.65 -5.67
CA GLU A 135 -6.60 -18.30 -4.31
C GLU A 135 -7.00 -16.89 -3.92
N ILE A 136 -7.31 -16.74 -2.64
CA ILE A 136 -7.48 -15.46 -1.96
C ILE A 136 -6.34 -15.37 -0.96
N VAL A 137 -5.57 -14.30 -1.04
CA VAL A 137 -4.39 -14.07 -0.19
C VAL A 137 -4.54 -12.74 0.52
N TYR A 138 -4.58 -12.79 1.84
CA TYR A 138 -4.47 -11.63 2.70
C TYR A 138 -3.02 -11.40 3.09
N ARG A 139 -2.53 -10.16 3.05
CA ARG A 139 -1.14 -9.81 3.36
C ARG A 139 -1.10 -8.91 4.57
N PHE A 140 -0.51 -9.40 5.66
CA PHE A 140 -0.19 -8.55 6.79
C PHE A 140 1.13 -7.83 6.51
N THR A 141 1.13 -6.50 6.51
CA THR A 141 2.34 -5.68 6.28
C THR A 141 2.79 -5.03 7.58
N ASN A 142 4.11 -4.92 7.79
CA ASN A 142 4.68 -4.23 8.95
C ASN A 142 5.00 -2.74 8.67
N THR A 143 4.31 -2.12 7.72
CA THR A 143 4.46 -0.69 7.41
C THR A 143 3.10 -0.03 7.32
N ASP A 144 3.02 1.17 7.86
CA ASP A 144 1.85 2.05 7.80
C ASP A 144 1.99 3.13 6.71
N TYR A 145 3.08 3.11 5.93
CA TYR A 145 3.40 4.13 4.92
C TYR A 145 3.11 3.68 3.48
N LEU A 146 2.27 2.66 3.29
CA LEU A 146 1.93 2.16 1.96
C LEU A 146 1.22 3.24 1.11
N ASP A 147 0.55 4.17 1.78
CA ASP A 147 -0.23 5.30 1.29
C ASP A 147 0.39 6.68 1.58
N ASP A 148 1.62 6.74 2.11
CA ASP A 148 2.31 7.97 2.55
C ASP A 148 1.59 8.72 3.71
N VAL A 149 0.64 8.10 4.40
CA VAL A 149 -0.12 8.75 5.48
C VAL A 149 -0.17 7.87 6.73
N SER A 150 0.56 8.27 7.77
CA SER A 150 0.62 7.51 9.03
C SER A 150 0.41 8.38 10.29
N GLY A 151 0.61 9.70 10.15
CA GLY A 151 0.83 10.62 11.25
C GLY A 151 0.00 11.90 11.14
N ASN A 152 0.62 13.02 11.49
CA ASN A 152 -0.04 14.32 11.62
C ASN A 152 0.39 15.29 10.52
N TYR A 153 -0.45 16.27 10.22
CA TYR A 153 -0.05 17.39 9.37
C TYR A 153 1.13 18.15 9.98
N ALA A 154 2.12 18.48 9.15
CA ALA A 154 3.36 19.15 9.51
C ALA A 154 3.62 20.40 8.63
N PRO A 155 2.69 21.37 8.56
CA PRO A 155 2.84 22.54 7.67
C PRO A 155 4.12 23.34 7.92
N ASP A 156 4.61 23.33 9.17
CA ASP A 156 5.83 24.02 9.59
C ASP A 156 7.10 23.39 9.01
N ALA A 157 7.04 22.15 8.51
CA ALA A 157 8.17 21.47 7.88
C ALA A 157 8.51 22.03 6.49
N PHE A 158 7.66 22.90 5.96
CA PHE A 158 7.69 23.35 4.59
C PHE A 158 7.74 24.87 4.50
N PRO A 159 8.94 25.49 4.60
CA PRO A 159 9.08 26.93 4.39
C PRO A 159 8.69 27.32 2.96
N LEU A 160 8.30 28.58 2.79
CA LEU A 160 8.04 29.15 1.46
C LEU A 160 9.32 29.14 0.61
N ASN A 161 9.14 28.97 -0.69
CA ASN A 161 10.20 29.12 -1.66
C ASN A 161 10.73 30.58 -1.66
N PRO A 162 11.94 30.86 -2.18
CA PRO A 162 12.51 32.21 -2.25
C PRO A 162 11.63 33.26 -2.96
N ASN A 163 10.73 32.80 -3.82
CA ASN A 163 9.75 33.61 -4.54
C ASN A 163 8.42 33.82 -3.78
N GLY A 164 8.33 33.38 -2.51
CA GLY A 164 7.13 33.47 -1.67
C GLY A 164 6.04 32.45 -1.97
N THR A 165 6.26 31.52 -2.91
CA THR A 165 5.28 30.46 -3.23
C THR A 165 5.38 29.27 -2.27
N PRO A 166 4.27 28.55 -2.01
CA PRO A 166 4.30 27.31 -1.25
C PRO A 166 5.20 26.26 -1.91
N SER A 167 5.89 25.45 -1.10
CA SER A 167 6.68 24.32 -1.61
C SER A 167 5.77 23.18 -2.09
N VAL A 168 6.31 22.29 -2.92
CA VAL A 168 5.57 21.11 -3.41
C VAL A 168 5.14 20.20 -2.25
N GLY A 169 6.00 20.04 -1.24
CA GLY A 169 5.68 19.26 -0.04
C GLY A 169 4.50 19.85 0.75
N PHE A 170 4.45 21.18 0.88
CA PHE A 170 3.32 21.88 1.53
C PHE A 170 2.00 21.63 0.79
N LEU A 171 2.01 21.72 -0.55
CA LEU A 171 0.82 21.52 -1.37
C LEU A 171 0.35 20.07 -1.41
N LEU A 172 1.28 19.10 -1.33
CA LEU A 172 0.94 17.67 -1.36
C LEU A 172 0.57 17.10 0.02
N GLN A 173 1.06 17.71 1.09
CA GLN A 173 0.63 17.40 2.46
C GLN A 173 -0.87 17.64 2.64
N ASP A 174 -1.41 18.74 2.11
CA ASP A 174 -2.81 19.10 2.20
C ASP A 174 -3.28 19.73 0.89
N ARG A 175 -4.14 19.01 0.17
CA ARG A 175 -4.70 19.45 -1.11
C ARG A 175 -6.05 20.16 -0.98
N SER A 176 -6.49 20.46 0.23
CA SER A 176 -7.77 21.14 0.45
C SER A 176 -7.83 22.58 -0.06
N TYR A 177 -6.68 23.20 -0.33
CA TYR A 177 -6.60 24.49 -1.02
C TYR A 177 -7.29 24.46 -2.40
N GLU A 178 -7.43 23.28 -3.03
CA GLU A 178 -8.13 23.11 -4.31
C GLU A 178 -9.65 23.29 -4.19
N TYR A 179 -10.21 23.09 -2.99
CA TYR A 179 -11.64 23.22 -2.71
C TYR A 179 -11.99 24.41 -1.81
N GLY A 180 -11.00 25.16 -1.30
CA GLY A 180 -11.23 26.34 -0.48
C GLY A 180 -10.14 26.55 0.58
N THR A 181 -10.57 26.81 1.81
CA THR A 181 -9.63 27.07 2.92
C THR A 181 -8.90 25.78 3.33
N PRO A 182 -7.56 25.82 3.45
CA PRO A 182 -6.79 24.68 3.95
C PRO A 182 -7.30 24.18 5.30
N ILE A 183 -7.48 22.88 5.44
CA ILE A 183 -8.01 22.24 6.66
C ILE A 183 -6.92 21.55 7.50
N GLY A 184 -5.70 21.43 6.97
CA GLY A 184 -4.55 20.81 7.62
C GLY A 184 -4.04 21.63 8.79
N ILE A 185 -4.53 21.33 9.99
CA ILE A 185 -4.07 21.93 11.24
C ILE A 185 -2.91 21.09 11.79
N LYS A 186 -1.82 21.76 12.19
CA LYS A 186 -0.66 21.15 12.82
C LYS A 186 -1.07 20.19 13.94
N GLY A 187 -0.53 18.97 13.92
CA GLY A 187 -0.75 17.99 14.98
C GLY A 187 -2.09 17.26 14.93
N ILE A 188 -2.98 17.60 13.98
CA ILE A 188 -4.16 16.78 13.69
C ILE A 188 -3.77 15.64 12.75
N VAL A 189 -4.32 14.46 13.01
CA VAL A 189 -4.07 13.23 12.24
C VAL A 189 -4.46 13.45 10.78
N SER A 190 -3.48 13.31 9.87
CA SER A 190 -3.77 13.08 8.47
C SER A 190 -4.33 11.66 8.41
N LYS A 191 -5.65 11.53 8.26
CA LYS A 191 -6.33 10.24 8.46
C LYS A 191 -5.74 9.15 7.54
N LYS A 192 -5.29 8.05 8.17
CA LYS A 192 -4.78 6.81 7.55
C LYS A 192 -5.74 6.28 6.50
N ILE A 193 -5.26 5.96 5.30
CA ILE A 193 -6.02 5.18 4.32
C ILE A 193 -5.78 3.72 4.69
N VAL A 194 -6.78 3.10 5.32
CA VAL A 194 -6.71 1.68 5.63
C VAL A 194 -6.95 0.91 4.33
N LEU A 195 -5.89 0.30 3.80
CA LEU A 195 -5.93 -0.66 2.69
C LEU A 195 -6.13 -2.08 3.20
#